data_AF-A0A401TJX0-F1
#
_entry.id   AF-A0A401TJX0-F1
#
_cell.length_a   1.000
_cell.length_b   1.000
_cell.length_c   1.000
_cell.angle_alpha   90.00
_cell.angle_beta   90.00
_cell.angle_gamma   90.00
#
_symmetry.space_group_name_H-M   'P 1'
#
loop_
_entity.id
_entity.type
_entity.pdbx_description
1 polymer ?
#
loop_
_entity_poly.entity_id
_entity_poly.type
_entity_poly.pdbx_seq_one_letter_code
_entity_poly.pdbx_strand_id
1 'polypeptide(L)'
;MELQGFGDGPPGMPGPHLRLPAPPGPDGEDWEPNRRLRQHRSASRQLAALLGRVLGDQRGLNETRQHLHQQLQLAITGLQGLDANLGHVLTSLGTGQGQEEGQEVEESDGPAQGPSSQASGTAHWEAKVDGYHIVAHYTHWLGRAAEDLARLKEHLKPEA
;
A
#
# COMPACT_ATOMS: atom_id res chain seq x y z
N MET A 1 9.92 12.28 -7.87
CA MET A 1 11.14 12.86 -7.25
C MET A 1 11.16 14.37 -7.38
N GLU A 2 11.06 14.92 -8.60
CA GLU A 2 11.16 16.35 -8.90
C GLU A 2 10.11 17.24 -8.19
N LEU A 3 8.97 16.67 -7.82
CA LEU A 3 7.83 17.44 -7.35
C LEU A 3 7.93 17.86 -5.87
N GLN A 4 8.61 17.11 -5.00
CA GLN A 4 8.57 17.41 -3.55
C GLN A 4 9.70 18.32 -3.05
N GLY A 5 10.61 18.74 -3.94
CA GLY A 5 11.74 19.60 -3.59
C GLY A 5 12.83 18.87 -2.79
N PHE A 6 12.89 17.54 -2.89
CA PHE A 6 14.07 16.80 -2.43
C PHE A 6 15.23 17.23 -3.33
N GLY A 7 16.19 17.98 -2.80
CA GLY A 7 17.31 18.55 -3.57
C GLY A 7 18.13 17.48 -4.30
N ASP A 8 19.07 16.85 -3.60
CA ASP A 8 20.12 16.01 -4.20
C ASP A 8 19.85 14.48 -4.15
N GLY A 9 18.63 14.03 -3.87
CA GLY A 9 18.35 12.59 -3.82
C GLY A 9 17.05 12.21 -3.12
N PRO A 10 16.74 10.90 -3.06
CA PRO A 10 15.58 10.42 -2.30
C PRO A 10 15.71 10.82 -0.81
N PRO A 11 14.58 11.03 -0.12
CA PRO A 11 14.62 11.21 1.33
C PRO A 11 15.31 10.05 2.04
N GLY A 12 15.86 10.31 3.22
CA GLY A 12 16.43 9.30 4.10
C GLY A 12 15.42 8.23 4.52
N MET A 13 15.81 7.33 5.44
CA MET A 13 14.97 6.22 5.88
C MET A 13 13.59 6.68 6.36
N PRO A 14 12.51 5.91 6.08
CA PRO A 14 11.19 6.23 6.60
C PRO A 14 11.19 6.15 8.13
N GLY A 15 10.26 6.85 8.76
CA GLY A 15 10.12 6.77 10.21
C GLY A 15 9.71 5.37 10.67
N PRO A 16 10.06 4.97 11.92
CA PRO A 16 9.78 3.63 12.44
C PRO A 16 8.28 3.32 12.57
N HIS A 17 7.42 4.34 12.51
CA HIS A 17 5.97 4.20 12.49
C HIS A 17 5.41 3.75 11.13
N LEU A 18 6.16 3.89 10.04
CA LEU A 18 5.70 3.51 8.72
C LEU A 18 5.76 1.98 8.55
N ARG A 19 4.60 1.33 8.70
CA ARG A 19 4.44 -0.10 8.41
C ARG A 19 4.00 -0.28 6.97
N LEU A 20 4.93 -0.67 6.10
CA LEU A 20 4.66 -1.07 4.72
C LEU A 20 4.30 -2.56 4.68
N PRO A 21 3.36 -2.98 3.82
CA PRO A 21 3.07 -4.40 3.65
C PRO A 21 4.34 -5.12 3.20
N ALA A 22 4.60 -6.30 3.74
CA ALA A 22 5.72 -7.09 3.25
C ALA A 22 5.49 -7.44 1.78
N PRO A 23 6.51 -7.31 0.90
CA PRO A 23 6.39 -7.83 -0.45
C PRO A 23 6.16 -9.34 -0.37
N PRO A 24 5.44 -9.94 -1.35
CA PRO A 24 5.34 -11.38 -1.44
C PRO A 24 6.76 -11.97 -1.45
N GLY A 25 7.02 -12.97 -0.59
CA GLY A 25 8.35 -13.55 -0.44
C GLY A 25 8.93 -14.11 -1.75
N PRO A 26 10.25 -14.35 -1.83
CA PRO A 26 10.88 -14.87 -3.04
C PRO A 26 10.27 -16.19 -3.50
N ASP A 27 10.51 -16.52 -4.76
CA ASP A 27 10.14 -17.81 -5.33
C ASP A 27 10.96 -18.92 -4.66
N GLY A 28 10.28 -19.90 -4.07
CA GLY A 28 10.88 -21.06 -3.43
C GLY A 28 9.98 -22.27 -3.56
N GLU A 29 10.40 -23.42 -3.01
CA GLU A 29 9.66 -24.69 -3.05
C GLU A 29 8.22 -24.57 -2.50
N ASP A 30 7.94 -23.58 -1.64
CA ASP A 30 6.64 -23.34 -1.00
C ASP A 30 5.71 -22.37 -1.79
N TRP A 31 5.77 -22.38 -3.13
CA TRP A 31 4.86 -21.57 -3.94
C TRP A 31 3.41 -22.09 -3.86
N GLU A 32 2.61 -21.50 -2.96
CA GLU A 32 1.19 -21.86 -2.76
C GLU A 32 0.26 -20.78 -3.36
N PRO A 33 -0.49 -21.09 -4.44
CA PRO A 33 -1.30 -20.13 -5.17
C PRO A 33 -2.31 -19.34 -4.32
N ASN A 34 -3.01 -20.00 -3.38
CA ASN A 34 -4.06 -19.34 -2.61
C ASN A 34 -3.47 -18.42 -1.53
N ARG A 35 -2.36 -18.81 -0.90
CA ARG A 35 -1.58 -17.93 -0.02
C ARG A 35 -1.08 -16.71 -0.78
N ARG A 36 -0.58 -16.86 -2.01
CA ARG A 36 -0.16 -15.72 -2.84
C ARG A 36 -1.31 -14.78 -3.15
N LEU A 37 -2.46 -15.31 -3.56
CA LEU A 37 -3.69 -14.52 -3.77
C LEU A 37 -4.11 -13.76 -2.50
N ARG A 38 -4.08 -14.41 -1.32
CA ARG A 38 -4.39 -13.79 -0.03
C ARG A 38 -3.39 -12.69 0.35
N GLN A 39 -2.10 -12.90 0.11
CA GLN A 39 -1.05 -11.90 0.35
C GLN A 39 -1.26 -10.67 -0.53
N HIS A 40 -1.51 -10.85 -1.83
CA HIS A 40 -1.80 -9.75 -2.76
C HIS A 40 -3.06 -9.00 -2.40
N ARG A 41 -4.11 -9.71 -1.96
CA ARG A 41 -5.34 -9.09 -1.49
C ARG A 41 -5.11 -8.23 -0.25
N SER A 42 -4.42 -8.76 0.75
CA SER A 42 -4.06 -8.03 1.97
C SER A 42 -3.20 -6.80 1.67
N ALA A 43 -2.17 -6.96 0.84
CA ALA A 43 -1.29 -5.87 0.42
C ALA A 43 -2.07 -4.79 -0.35
N SER A 44 -3.01 -5.18 -1.22
CA SER A 44 -3.86 -4.23 -1.96
C SER A 44 -4.66 -3.33 -1.02
N ARG A 45 -5.29 -3.92 0.01
CA ARG A 45 -6.05 -3.17 1.04
C ARG A 45 -5.16 -2.20 1.82
N GLN A 46 -3.99 -2.67 2.26
CA GLN A 46 -3.03 -1.85 3.02
C GLN A 46 -2.46 -0.70 2.18
N LEU A 47 -2.05 -0.96 0.93
CA LEU A 47 -1.52 0.07 0.03
C LEU A 47 -2.58 1.10 -0.35
N ALA A 48 -3.83 0.69 -0.55
CA ALA A 48 -4.91 1.63 -0.83
C ALA A 48 -5.13 2.60 0.34
N ALA A 49 -5.09 2.10 1.58
CA ALA A 49 -5.20 2.93 2.78
C ALA A 49 -4.01 3.89 2.92
N LEU A 50 -2.78 3.40 2.70
CA LEU A 50 -1.57 4.22 2.76
C LEU A 50 -1.56 5.32 1.69
N LEU A 51 -1.90 4.99 0.43
CA LEU A 51 -2.02 5.98 -0.64
C LEU A 51 -3.15 6.99 -0.38
N GLY A 52 -4.23 6.57 0.29
CA GLY A 52 -5.28 7.47 0.75
C GLY A 52 -4.77 8.54 1.74
N ARG A 53 -3.89 8.15 2.67
CA ARG A 53 -3.20 9.10 3.56
C ARG A 53 -2.31 10.05 2.78
N VAL A 54 -1.48 9.54 1.88
CA VAL A 54 -0.62 10.36 1.00
C VAL A 54 -1.46 11.36 0.19
N LEU A 55 -2.61 10.94 -0.36
CA LEU A 55 -3.51 11.83 -1.07
C LEU A 55 -4.05 12.95 -0.16
N GLY A 56 -4.45 12.62 1.07
CA GLY A 56 -4.86 13.60 2.09
C GLY A 56 -3.75 14.63 2.35
N ASP A 57 -2.54 14.15 2.60
CA ASP A 57 -1.37 15.01 2.86
C ASP A 57 -1.04 15.87 1.65
N GLN A 58 -1.06 15.30 0.44
CA GLN A 58 -0.78 16.04 -0.80
C GLN A 58 -1.87 17.07 -1.13
N ARG A 59 -3.12 16.85 -0.70
CA ARG A 59 -4.16 17.88 -0.83
C ARG A 59 -3.87 19.06 0.09
N GLY A 60 -3.45 18.83 1.34
CA GLY A 60 -3.09 19.91 2.25
C GLY A 60 -1.77 20.63 1.90
N LEU A 61 -0.78 19.89 1.40
CA LEU A 61 0.56 20.43 1.12
C LEU A 61 0.71 20.99 -0.30
N ASN A 62 -0.06 20.47 -1.27
CA ASN A 62 0.10 20.77 -2.70
C ASN A 62 -1.28 20.91 -3.39
N GLU A 63 -2.13 21.81 -2.89
CA GLU A 63 -3.52 22.01 -3.35
C GLU A 63 -3.66 22.20 -4.87
N THR A 64 -2.70 22.86 -5.51
CA THR A 64 -2.75 23.16 -6.95
C THR A 64 -2.35 21.99 -7.85
N ARG A 65 -1.84 20.89 -7.27
CA ARG A 65 -1.32 19.74 -8.03
C ARG A 65 -2.39 18.69 -8.33
N GLN A 66 -3.41 19.12 -9.04
CA GLN A 66 -4.56 18.30 -9.41
C GLN A 66 -4.17 17.02 -10.16
N HIS A 67 -3.14 17.09 -11.02
CA HIS A 67 -2.65 15.90 -11.73
C HIS A 67 -2.10 14.82 -10.78
N LEU A 68 -1.32 15.21 -9.76
CA LEU A 68 -0.82 14.28 -8.75
C LEU A 68 -1.98 13.67 -7.93
N HIS A 69 -2.95 14.49 -7.54
CA HIS A 69 -4.13 14.02 -6.81
C HIS A 69 -4.93 13.00 -7.62
N GLN A 70 -5.09 13.25 -8.93
CA GLN A 70 -5.78 12.33 -9.82
C GLN A 70 -5.02 11.01 -9.99
N GLN A 71 -3.69 11.06 -10.15
CA GLN A 71 -2.87 9.84 -10.23
C GLN A 71 -2.96 8.99 -8.96
N LEU A 72 -2.89 9.61 -7.78
CA LEU A 72 -3.06 8.92 -6.50
C LEU A 72 -4.47 8.32 -6.38
N GLN A 73 -5.51 9.05 -6.77
CA GLN A 73 -6.88 8.56 -6.76
C GLN A 73 -7.06 7.35 -7.67
N LEU A 74 -6.50 7.38 -8.88
CA LEU A 74 -6.53 6.25 -9.82
C LEU A 74 -5.80 5.03 -9.26
N ALA A 75 -4.63 5.22 -8.64
CA ALA A 75 -3.89 4.14 -8.00
C ALA A 75 -4.69 3.48 -6.87
N ILE A 76 -5.36 4.28 -6.02
CA ILE A 76 -6.23 3.80 -4.94
C ILE A 76 -7.40 2.97 -5.52
N THR A 77 -8.10 3.51 -6.52
CA THR A 77 -9.23 2.81 -7.15
C THR A 77 -8.77 1.51 -7.83
N GLY A 78 -7.59 1.52 -8.47
CA GLY A 78 -6.99 0.31 -9.05
C GLY A 78 -6.73 -0.79 -8.02
N LEU A 79 -6.18 -0.43 -6.86
CA LEU A 79 -5.94 -1.37 -5.75
C LEU A 79 -7.24 -1.93 -5.16
N GLN A 80 -8.26 -1.08 -5.01
CA GLN A 80 -9.59 -1.51 -4.54
C GLN A 80 -10.25 -2.49 -5.52
N GLY A 81 -10.14 -2.22 -6.83
CA GLY A 81 -10.61 -3.14 -7.87
C GLY A 81 -9.86 -4.48 -7.84
N LEU A 82 -8.54 -4.45 -7.60
CA LEU A 82 -7.74 -5.65 -7.47
C LEU A 82 -8.11 -6.47 -6.22
N ASP A 83 -8.31 -5.85 -5.05
CA ASP A 83 -8.82 -6.53 -3.85
C ASP A 83 -10.15 -7.24 -4.11
N ALA A 84 -11.10 -6.56 -4.75
CA ALA A 84 -12.39 -7.15 -5.11
C ALA A 84 -12.24 -8.36 -6.04
N ASN A 85 -11.43 -8.23 -7.10
CA ASN A 85 -11.18 -9.33 -8.04
C ASN A 85 -10.50 -10.53 -7.38
N LEU A 86 -9.50 -10.30 -6.54
CA LEU A 86 -8.82 -11.36 -5.79
C LEU A 86 -9.77 -12.03 -4.79
N GLY A 87 -10.63 -11.25 -4.14
CA GLY A 87 -11.70 -11.77 -3.29
C GLY A 87 -12.62 -12.73 -4.05
N HIS A 88 -13.08 -12.34 -5.24
CA HIS A 88 -13.90 -13.20 -6.10
C HIS A 88 -13.19 -14.50 -6.48
N VAL A 89 -11.92 -14.43 -6.91
CA VAL A 89 -11.14 -15.63 -7.25
C VAL A 89 -11.01 -16.57 -6.04
N LEU A 90 -10.64 -16.06 -4.87
CA LEU A 90 -10.50 -16.85 -3.65
C LEU A 90 -11.81 -17.54 -3.25
N THR A 91 -12.94 -16.84 -3.37
CA THR A 91 -14.27 -17.41 -3.14
C THR A 91 -14.59 -18.51 -4.14
N SER A 92 -14.33 -18.29 -5.44
CA SER A 92 -14.56 -19.30 -6.49
C SER A 92 -13.71 -20.56 -6.31
N LEU A 93 -12.51 -20.44 -5.74
CA LEU A 93 -11.64 -21.57 -5.42
C LEU A 93 -12.04 -22.33 -4.15
N GLY A 94 -13.13 -21.94 -3.48
CA GLY A 94 -13.58 -22.58 -2.23
C GLY A 94 -12.66 -22.30 -1.03
N THR A 95 -11.73 -21.36 -1.17
CA THR A 95 -10.76 -20.97 -0.12
C THR A 95 -11.28 -19.86 0.79
N GLY A 96 -12.54 -19.47 0.63
CA GLY A 96 -13.20 -18.45 1.41
C GLY A 96 -13.66 -18.98 2.76
N GLN A 97 -12.75 -19.10 3.73
CA GLN A 97 -12.95 -18.96 5.18
C GLN A 97 -11.91 -19.80 5.93
N GLY A 98 -10.86 -19.14 6.40
CA GLY A 98 -9.85 -19.74 7.26
C GLY A 98 -8.86 -18.69 7.71
N GLN A 99 -9.11 -18.14 8.90
CA GLN A 99 -8.23 -17.27 9.67
C GLN A 99 -7.82 -15.94 9.01
N GLU A 100 -8.67 -14.92 9.14
CA GLU A 100 -8.17 -13.60 9.47
C GLU A 100 -7.80 -13.66 10.98
N GLU A 101 -6.54 -13.99 11.27
CA GLU A 101 -6.02 -14.02 12.63
C GLU A 101 -6.12 -12.63 13.26
N GLY A 102 -6.57 -12.63 14.52
CA GLY A 102 -6.96 -11.46 15.30
C GLY A 102 -5.95 -10.33 15.24
N GLN A 103 -6.41 -9.20 14.69
CA GLN A 103 -5.80 -7.92 14.96
C GLN A 103 -6.42 -7.40 16.25
N GLU A 104 -5.72 -7.63 17.37
CA GLU A 104 -6.03 -7.04 18.67
C GLU A 104 -6.04 -5.51 18.52
N VAL A 105 -7.20 -4.92 18.82
CA VAL A 105 -7.37 -3.48 18.92
C VAL A 105 -6.87 -3.09 20.30
N GLU A 106 -5.62 -2.64 20.40
CA GLU A 106 -5.19 -1.85 21.56
C GLU A 106 -5.81 -0.46 21.44
N GLU A 107 -6.89 -0.29 22.20
CA GLU A 107 -7.47 0.98 22.59
C GLU A 107 -6.45 1.72 23.46
N SER A 108 -6.03 2.92 23.05
CA SER A 108 -5.24 3.80 23.89
C SER A 108 -5.93 5.15 23.98
N ASP A 109 -6.43 5.41 25.19
CA ASP A 109 -7.12 6.60 25.64
C ASP A 109 -6.13 7.70 26.04
N GLY A 110 -6.45 8.97 25.73
CA GLY A 110 -5.91 10.14 26.46
C GLY A 110 -5.36 11.30 25.61
N PRO A 111 -5.85 12.55 25.79
CA PRO A 111 -5.50 13.69 24.94
C PRO A 111 -4.27 14.46 25.46
N ALA A 112 -3.32 14.76 24.59
CA ALA A 112 -2.17 15.62 24.89
C ALA A 112 -2.15 16.88 24.00
N GLN A 113 -2.64 17.96 24.60
CA GLN A 113 -2.25 19.37 24.47
C GLN A 113 -1.53 19.86 23.19
N GLY A 114 -2.28 20.67 22.42
CA GLY A 114 -1.93 21.84 21.57
C GLY A 114 -0.57 21.91 20.83
N PRO A 115 -0.54 22.04 19.49
CA PRO A 115 0.71 22.27 18.78
C PRO A 115 1.10 23.76 18.75
N SER A 116 2.28 24.03 19.31
CA SER A 116 3.08 25.24 19.10
C SER A 116 3.68 25.23 17.68
N SER A 117 3.78 26.39 17.04
CA SER A 117 3.93 26.55 15.58
C SER A 117 5.27 26.11 14.95
N GLN A 118 6.12 25.37 15.67
CA GLN A 118 7.29 24.67 15.13
C GLN A 118 7.01 23.23 14.70
N ALA A 119 5.92 22.61 15.17
CA ALA A 119 5.54 21.23 14.81
C ALA A 119 5.13 21.08 13.33
N SER A 120 4.64 22.15 12.70
CA SER A 120 4.14 22.10 11.32
C SER A 120 5.23 21.82 10.29
N GLY A 121 6.45 22.35 10.47
CA GLY A 121 7.54 22.16 9.51
C GLY A 121 8.06 20.71 9.48
N THR A 122 8.27 20.13 10.66
CA THR A 122 8.75 18.74 10.80
C THR A 122 7.68 17.75 10.33
N ALA A 123 6.41 17.95 10.73
CA ALA A 123 5.32 17.08 10.31
C ALA A 123 5.10 17.11 8.79
N HIS A 124 5.23 18.29 8.15
CA HIS A 124 5.14 18.41 6.69
C HIS A 124 6.30 17.71 5.98
N TRP A 125 7.50 17.73 6.57
CA TRP A 125 8.65 17.00 6.04
C TRP A 125 8.47 15.49 6.17
N GLU A 126 8.05 15.00 7.33
CA GLU A 126 7.76 13.58 7.58
C GLU A 126 6.70 13.06 6.61
N ALA A 127 5.59 13.79 6.41
CA ALA A 127 4.56 13.42 5.45
C ALA A 127 5.08 13.30 4.01
N LYS A 128 6.04 14.15 3.63
CA LYS A 128 6.72 14.07 2.33
C LYS A 128 7.60 12.81 2.23
N VAL A 129 8.41 12.55 3.26
CA VAL A 129 9.31 11.38 3.34
C VAL A 129 8.50 10.09 3.29
N ASP A 130 7.48 9.96 4.13
CA ASP A 130 6.61 8.79 4.18
C ASP A 130 5.86 8.60 2.85
N GLY A 131 5.32 9.68 2.29
CA GLY A 131 4.68 9.65 0.98
C GLY A 131 5.60 9.16 -0.13
N TYR A 132 6.87 9.55 -0.12
CA TYR A 132 7.86 9.03 -1.05
C TYR A 132 8.05 7.52 -0.91
N HIS A 133 8.27 7.02 0.31
CA HIS A 133 8.50 5.59 0.56
C HIS A 133 7.27 4.74 0.26
N ILE A 134 6.07 5.23 0.57
CA ILE A 134 4.81 4.56 0.21
C ILE A 134 4.67 4.42 -1.31
N VAL A 135 4.92 5.49 -2.07
CA VAL A 135 4.80 5.47 -3.54
C VAL A 135 5.88 4.58 -4.18
N ALA A 136 7.11 4.64 -3.67
CA ALA A 136 8.20 3.77 -4.12
C ALA A 136 7.87 2.30 -3.87
N HIS A 137 7.36 1.98 -2.68
CA HIS A 137 6.95 0.63 -2.32
C HIS A 137 5.75 0.14 -3.16
N TYR A 138 4.75 0.98 -3.38
CA TYR A 138 3.63 0.67 -4.28
C TYR A 138 4.12 0.30 -5.68
N THR A 139 5.07 1.07 -6.23
CA THR A 139 5.63 0.83 -7.57
C THR A 139 6.38 -0.50 -7.63
N HIS A 140 7.18 -0.80 -6.60
CA HIS A 140 7.87 -2.08 -6.50
C HIS A 140 6.90 -3.26 -6.38
N TRP A 141 5.90 -3.13 -5.50
CA TRP A 141 4.88 -4.15 -5.29
C TRP A 141 4.06 -4.43 -6.56
N LEU A 142 3.72 -3.41 -7.35
CA LEU A 142 3.01 -3.60 -8.62
C LEU A 142 3.76 -4.50 -9.60
N GLY A 143 5.07 -4.30 -9.73
CA GLY A 143 5.91 -5.16 -10.59
C GLY A 143 5.83 -6.62 -10.16
N ARG A 144 5.97 -6.85 -8.85
CA ARG A 144 5.89 -8.21 -8.30
C ARG A 144 4.49 -8.82 -8.41
N ALA A 145 3.44 -8.03 -8.17
CA ALA A 145 2.07 -8.47 -8.30
C ALA A 145 1.73 -8.88 -9.74
N ALA A 146 2.22 -8.13 -10.74
CA ALA A 146 2.03 -8.49 -12.13
C ALA A 146 2.68 -9.84 -12.49
N GLU A 147 3.91 -10.08 -12.03
CA GLU A 147 4.61 -11.37 -12.22
C GLU A 147 3.85 -12.53 -11.57
N ASP A 148 3.46 -12.36 -10.30
CA ASP A 148 2.76 -13.40 -9.54
C ASP A 148 1.38 -13.72 -10.16
N LEU A 149 0.62 -12.70 -10.57
CA LEU A 149 -0.69 -12.89 -11.21
C LEU A 149 -0.58 -13.54 -12.60
N ALA A 150 0.47 -13.24 -13.36
CA ALA A 150 0.73 -13.91 -14.63
C ALA A 150 0.95 -15.41 -14.43
N ARG A 151 1.75 -15.79 -13.43
CA ARG A 151 2.00 -17.20 -13.07
C ARG A 151 0.75 -17.90 -12.53
N LEU A 152 -0.04 -17.21 -11.71
CA LEU A 152 -1.31 -17.73 -11.21
C LEU A 152 -2.29 -18.00 -12.36
N LYS A 153 -2.36 -17.10 -13.34
CA LYS A 153 -3.16 -17.30 -14.54
C LYS A 153 -2.73 -18.55 -15.31
N GLU A 154 -1.43 -18.85 -15.40
CA GLU A 154 -0.93 -20.07 -16.04
C GLU A 154 -1.32 -21.33 -15.26
N HIS A 155 -1.21 -21.30 -13.93
CA HIS A 155 -1.58 -22.43 -13.05
C HIS A 155 -3.09 -22.72 -13.05
N LEU A 156 -3.92 -21.69 -13.26
CA LEU A 156 -5.39 -21.81 -13.26
C LEU A 156 -5.97 -22.12 -14.65
N LYS A 157 -5.15 -22.33 -15.69
CA LYS A 157 -5.66 -22.78 -16.99
C LYS A 157 -6.18 -24.22 -16.86
N PRO A 158 -7.43 -24.50 -17.27
CA PRO A 158 -7.89 -25.89 -17.36
C PRO A 158 -7.00 -26.66 -18.33
N GLU A 159 -6.60 -27.89 -17.99
CA GLU A 159 -5.99 -28.80 -18.95
C GLU A 159 -6.97 -29.02 -20.10
N ALA A 160 -6.48 -28.84 -21.34
CA ALA A 160 -7.27 -28.89 -22.57
C ALA A 160 -7.50 -30.34 -23.04
#